data_AF-S0FIB2-F1
#
_entry.id   AF-S0FIB2-F1
#
_cell.length_a   1.000
_cell.length_b   1.000
_cell.length_c   1.000
_cell.angle_alpha   90.00
_cell.angle_beta   90.00
_cell.angle_gamma   90.00
#
_symmetry.space_group_name_H-M   'P 1'
#
loop_
_entity.id
_entity.type
_entity.pdbx_description
1 polymer ?
#
loop_
_entity_poly.entity_id
_entity_poly.type
_entity_poly.pdbx_seq_one_letter_code
_entity_poly.pdbx_strand_id
1 'polypeptide(L)'
;MNSVVLSTSQEIKGGEKLKKLKNNKGFSLVELLIVIAIMGVLAVIAFNMFGGVLTNSKKRADDQQAKNIEKAILTYCIDSNDWKLTGAKDEGGASISIVGIPGHDLIQILMEPIFDAEGKEYGPYLSLKDPEKAITDDVNANAYDPQWNTDSGGDYTGWKIKTFPNKQSVKVEPTKDDDAIVSVATE
;
A
#
# COMPACT_ATOMS: atom_id res chain seq x y z
N MET A 1 64.48 -26.57 72.03
CA MET A 1 63.60 -26.67 70.84
C MET A 1 63.12 -25.27 70.51
N ASN A 2 63.52 -24.70 69.37
CA ASN A 2 62.69 -23.78 68.61
C ASN A 2 63.33 -23.46 67.24
N SER A 3 62.58 -23.90 66.23
CA SER A 3 62.50 -23.48 64.82
C SER A 3 63.79 -23.18 64.05
N VAL A 4 64.15 -24.16 63.23
CA VAL A 4 64.76 -23.97 61.91
C VAL A 4 63.93 -22.94 61.13
N VAL A 5 64.52 -21.80 60.81
CA VAL A 5 63.93 -20.82 59.89
C VAL A 5 64.56 -21.06 58.51
N LEU A 6 63.86 -21.82 57.67
CA LEU A 6 64.17 -21.93 56.24
C LEU A 6 63.74 -20.64 55.55
N SER A 7 64.70 -19.77 55.21
CA SER A 7 64.45 -18.66 54.30
C SER A 7 65.06 -18.97 52.94
N THR A 8 64.22 -19.47 52.05
CA THR A 8 64.43 -19.36 50.60
C THR A 8 63.13 -18.86 49.98
N SER A 9 62.91 -17.55 50.02
CA SER A 9 61.98 -16.90 49.11
C SER A 9 62.74 -16.60 47.81
N GLN A 10 62.44 -17.35 46.76
CA GLN A 10 62.91 -17.04 45.41
C GLN A 10 62.06 -15.89 44.86
N GLU A 11 62.69 -14.73 44.65
CA GLU A 11 62.12 -13.64 43.88
C GLU A 11 62.28 -13.96 42.39
N ILE A 12 61.24 -14.52 41.75
CA ILE A 12 61.20 -14.66 40.29
C ILE A 12 60.96 -13.26 39.68
N LYS A 13 62.04 -12.57 39.34
CA LYS A 13 62.03 -11.40 38.46
C LYS A 13 62.05 -11.85 37.01
N GLY A 14 61.05 -11.44 36.25
CA GLY A 14 61.12 -11.58 34.79
C GLY A 14 59.76 -11.56 34.11
N GLY A 15 59.04 -10.45 34.21
CA GLY A 15 57.89 -10.22 33.35
C GLY A 15 58.35 -10.01 31.90
N GLU A 16 58.30 -11.05 31.07
CA GLU A 16 58.30 -10.89 29.62
C GLU A 16 56.96 -10.29 29.20
N LYS A 17 56.94 -8.96 29.07
CA LYS A 17 55.84 -8.27 28.39
C LYS A 17 55.90 -8.65 26.91
N LEU A 18 55.06 -9.59 26.50
CA LEU A 18 54.69 -9.81 25.09
C LEU A 18 54.28 -8.47 24.46
N LYS A 19 55.19 -7.86 23.69
CA LYS A 19 54.90 -6.67 22.88
C LYS A 19 53.93 -7.08 21.77
N LYS A 20 52.63 -6.92 22.01
CA LYS A 20 51.64 -6.87 20.92
C LYS A 20 51.95 -5.65 20.06
N LEU A 21 52.56 -5.87 18.90
CA LEU A 21 52.68 -4.86 17.84
C LEU A 21 51.26 -4.56 17.32
N LYS A 22 50.60 -3.55 17.90
CA LYS A 22 49.35 -3.02 17.36
C LYS A 22 49.65 -2.33 16.04
N ASN A 23 49.49 -3.04 14.94
CA ASN A 23 49.53 -2.49 13.59
C ASN A 23 48.22 -1.75 13.31
N ASN A 24 48.04 -0.59 13.95
CA ASN A 24 46.93 0.30 13.65
C ASN A 24 47.27 1.05 12.36
N LYS A 25 47.15 0.38 11.22
CA LYS A 25 47.05 1.07 9.93
C LYS A 25 45.72 1.81 9.92
N GLY A 26 45.73 3.02 10.46
CA GLY A 26 44.60 3.93 10.39
C GLY A 26 44.32 4.30 8.93
N PHE A 27 43.05 4.32 8.57
CA PHE A 27 42.58 4.74 7.25
C PHE A 27 43.09 6.15 6.94
N SER A 28 43.56 6.39 5.71
CA SER A 28 43.97 7.74 5.31
C SER A 28 42.74 8.64 5.22
N LEU A 29 42.85 9.89 5.69
CA LEU A 29 41.80 10.90 5.49
C LEU A 29 41.47 11.09 4.00
N VAL A 30 42.48 10.94 3.14
CA VAL A 30 42.33 11.03 1.68
C VAL A 30 41.53 9.85 1.13
N GLU A 31 41.77 8.64 1.64
CA GLU A 31 41.00 7.45 1.23
C GLU A 31 39.52 7.64 1.58
N LEU A 32 39.20 8.20 2.75
CA LEU A 32 37.82 8.47 3.14
C LEU A 32 37.18 9.56 2.27
N LEU A 33 37.93 10.60 1.93
CA LEU A 33 37.47 11.72 1.11
C LEU A 33 37.07 11.25 -0.30
N ILE A 34 37.85 10.37 -0.92
CA ILE A 34 37.54 9.84 -2.25
C ILE A 34 36.24 9.01 -2.21
N VAL A 35 36.03 8.22 -1.15
CA VAL A 35 34.82 7.39 -1.01
C VAL A 35 33.56 8.25 -0.92
N ILE A 36 33.57 9.28 -0.07
CA ILE A 36 32.40 10.17 0.06
C ILE A 36 32.17 11.01 -1.20
N ALA A 37 33.24 11.35 -1.94
CA ALA A 37 33.13 12.04 -3.22
C ALA A 37 32.43 11.15 -4.27
N ILE A 38 32.83 9.88 -4.39
CA ILE A 38 32.19 8.93 -5.31
C ILE A 38 30.74 8.66 -4.89
N MET A 39 30.50 8.43 -3.59
CA MET A 39 29.14 8.22 -3.05
C MET A 39 28.24 9.44 -3.31
N GLY A 40 28.78 10.66 -3.22
CA GLY A 40 28.07 11.90 -3.54
C GLY A 40 27.64 11.96 -5.02
N VAL A 41 28.53 11.61 -5.95
CA VAL A 41 28.21 11.58 -7.39
C VAL A 41 27.16 10.51 -7.69
N LEU A 42 27.30 9.30 -7.12
CA LEU A 42 26.33 8.22 -7.30
C LEU A 42 24.95 8.58 -6.76
N ALA A 43 24.88 9.26 -5.61
CA ALA A 43 23.62 9.68 -5.00
C ALA A 43 22.84 10.64 -5.92
N VAL A 44 23.51 11.62 -6.54
CA VAL A 44 22.84 12.59 -7.45
C VAL A 44 22.22 11.91 -8.66
N ILE A 45 22.92 10.95 -9.29
CA ILE A 45 22.38 10.21 -10.45
C ILE A 45 21.20 9.34 -10.01
N ALA A 46 21.33 8.66 -8.86
CA ALA A 46 20.28 7.81 -8.31
C ALA A 46 18.97 8.57 -8.09
N PHE A 47 19.00 9.74 -7.43
CA PHE A 47 17.79 10.54 -7.16
C PHE A 47 17.00 10.89 -8.42
N ASN A 48 17.68 11.27 -9.50
CA ASN A 48 17.02 11.64 -10.76
C ASN A 48 16.33 10.46 -11.45
N MET A 49 16.80 9.22 -11.24
CA MET A 49 16.23 8.03 -11.88
C MET A 49 14.98 7.49 -11.15
N PHE A 50 14.95 7.56 -9.82
CA PHE A 50 13.90 6.91 -9.03
C PHE A 50 12.53 7.61 -9.06
N GLY A 51 12.49 8.94 -9.24
CA GLY A 51 11.22 9.70 -9.18
C GLY A 51 10.20 9.31 -10.27
N GLY A 52 10.66 9.18 -11.53
CA GLY A 52 9.78 8.83 -12.65
C GLY A 52 9.31 7.38 -12.63
N VAL A 53 10.20 6.45 -12.24
CA VAL A 53 9.88 5.01 -12.20
C VAL A 53 8.86 4.72 -11.11
N LEU A 54 9.01 5.29 -9.91
CA LEU A 54 8.07 5.08 -8.82
C LEU A 54 6.67 5.58 -9.17
N THR A 55 6.58 6.78 -9.75
CA THR A 55 5.32 7.38 -10.19
C THR A 55 4.61 6.51 -11.24
N ASN A 56 5.35 6.04 -12.24
CA ASN A 56 4.78 5.18 -13.28
C ASN A 56 4.35 3.82 -12.73
N SER A 57 5.09 3.26 -11.78
CA SER A 57 4.71 2.01 -11.10
C SER A 57 3.41 2.17 -10.31
N LYS A 58 3.25 3.28 -9.57
CA LYS A 58 2.01 3.59 -8.86
C LYS A 58 0.82 3.72 -9.83
N LYS A 59 0.96 4.50 -10.91
CA LYS A 59 -0.10 4.64 -11.93
C LYS A 59 -0.49 3.32 -12.58
N ARG A 60 0.48 2.43 -12.85
CA ARG A 60 0.21 1.09 -13.38
C ARG A 60 -0.51 0.20 -12.37
N ALA A 61 -0.20 0.33 -11.09
CA ALA A 61 -0.93 -0.36 -10.03
C ALA A 61 -2.37 0.16 -9.95
N ASP A 62 -2.58 1.47 -10.11
CA ASP A 62 -3.90 2.10 -10.15
C ASP A 62 -4.72 1.60 -11.35
N ASP A 63 -4.13 1.50 -12.54
CA ASP A 63 -4.81 0.93 -13.73
C ASP A 63 -5.24 -0.53 -13.51
N GLN A 64 -4.44 -1.31 -12.77
CA GLN A 64 -4.79 -2.69 -12.44
C GLN A 64 -5.89 -2.74 -11.36
N GLN A 65 -5.83 -1.86 -10.37
CA GLN A 65 -6.84 -1.76 -9.32
C GLN A 65 -8.19 -1.32 -9.92
N ALA A 66 -8.19 -0.34 -10.81
CA ALA A 66 -9.37 0.10 -11.56
C ALA A 66 -10.06 -1.07 -12.27
N LYS A 67 -9.28 -1.93 -12.95
CA LYS A 67 -9.80 -3.14 -13.61
C LYS A 67 -10.37 -4.16 -12.63
N ASN A 68 -9.79 -4.28 -11.43
CA ASN A 68 -10.32 -5.17 -10.42
C ASN A 68 -11.69 -4.66 -9.91
N ILE A 69 -11.80 -3.37 -9.64
CA ILE A 69 -13.05 -2.72 -9.25
C ILE A 69 -14.09 -2.81 -10.38
N GLU A 70 -13.68 -2.57 -11.63
CA GLU A 70 -14.54 -2.69 -12.82
C GLU A 70 -15.13 -4.09 -12.94
N LYS A 71 -14.31 -5.13 -12.74
CA LYS A 71 -14.78 -6.53 -12.73
C LYS A 71 -15.75 -6.82 -11.60
N ALA A 72 -15.55 -6.26 -10.42
CA ALA A 72 -16.46 -6.44 -9.29
C ALA A 72 -17.84 -5.86 -9.61
N ILE A 73 -17.89 -4.61 -10.08
CA ILE A 73 -19.13 -3.94 -10.48
C ILE A 73 -19.78 -4.68 -11.67
N LEU A 74 -18.98 -5.11 -12.65
CA LEU A 74 -19.48 -5.86 -13.80
C LEU A 74 -20.14 -7.17 -13.38
N THR A 75 -19.49 -7.92 -12.48
CA THR A 75 -20.05 -9.17 -11.95
C THR A 75 -21.36 -8.91 -11.21
N TYR A 76 -21.43 -7.86 -10.38
CA TYR A 76 -22.67 -7.44 -9.73
C TYR A 76 -23.79 -7.15 -10.75
N CYS A 77 -23.51 -6.33 -11.78
CA CYS A 77 -24.49 -6.00 -12.82
C CYS A 77 -24.97 -7.25 -13.59
N ILE A 78 -24.10 -8.23 -13.81
CA ILE A 78 -24.44 -9.48 -14.50
C ILE A 78 -25.32 -10.37 -13.61
N ASP A 79 -24.97 -10.54 -12.33
CA ASP A 79 -25.68 -11.43 -11.42
C ASP A 79 -27.07 -10.88 -11.04
N SER A 80 -27.13 -9.59 -10.71
CA SER A 80 -28.36 -8.89 -10.32
C SER A 80 -29.21 -8.48 -11.53
N ASN A 81 -28.63 -8.51 -12.74
CA ASN A 81 -29.20 -7.92 -13.95
C ASN A 81 -29.55 -6.42 -13.79
N ASP A 82 -28.97 -5.73 -12.80
CA ASP A 82 -29.19 -4.31 -12.54
C ASP A 82 -28.08 -3.44 -13.14
N TRP A 83 -28.16 -3.24 -14.45
CA TRP A 83 -27.22 -2.37 -15.16
C TRP A 83 -27.37 -0.87 -14.83
N LYS A 84 -28.47 -0.49 -14.19
CA LYS A 84 -28.76 0.91 -13.82
C LYS A 84 -28.36 1.23 -12.38
N LEU A 85 -27.93 0.23 -11.60
CA LEU A 85 -27.53 0.40 -10.20
C LEU A 85 -28.63 1.06 -9.35
N THR A 86 -29.88 0.63 -9.54
CA THR A 86 -31.06 1.19 -8.87
C THR A 86 -31.84 0.17 -8.04
N GLY A 87 -31.52 -1.12 -8.19
CA GLY A 87 -32.20 -2.24 -7.53
C GLY A 87 -31.55 -2.71 -6.23
N ALA A 88 -30.40 -2.14 -5.86
CA ALA A 88 -29.66 -2.53 -4.66
C ALA A 88 -30.45 -2.27 -3.37
N LYS A 89 -30.48 -3.27 -2.49
CA LYS A 89 -31.04 -3.19 -1.14
C LYS A 89 -30.07 -3.72 -0.09
N ASP A 90 -30.24 -3.24 1.14
CA ASP A 90 -29.54 -3.78 2.31
C ASP A 90 -30.22 -5.06 2.85
N GLU A 91 -29.64 -5.67 3.89
CA GLU A 91 -30.18 -6.87 4.57
C GLU A 91 -31.61 -6.63 5.12
N GLY A 92 -31.94 -5.38 5.47
CA GLY A 92 -33.26 -4.97 5.94
C GLY A 92 -34.27 -4.71 4.81
N GLY A 93 -33.85 -4.81 3.54
CA GLY A 93 -34.66 -4.52 2.36
C GLY A 93 -34.82 -3.04 2.02
N ALA A 94 -34.10 -2.14 2.70
CA ALA A 94 -34.08 -0.71 2.39
C ALA A 94 -33.26 -0.45 1.12
N SER A 95 -33.73 0.48 0.29
CA SER A 95 -33.05 0.81 -0.97
C SER A 95 -31.72 1.54 -0.71
N ILE A 96 -30.66 1.06 -1.35
CA ILE A 96 -29.33 1.68 -1.36
C ILE A 96 -29.22 2.54 -2.63
N SER A 97 -28.83 3.81 -2.46
CA SER A 97 -28.57 4.70 -3.59
C SER A 97 -27.14 4.51 -4.06
N ILE A 98 -26.95 3.88 -5.23
CA ILE A 98 -25.61 3.70 -5.83
C ILE A 98 -25.28 4.79 -6.87
N VAL A 99 -26.28 5.35 -7.55
CA VAL A 99 -26.04 6.40 -8.53
C VAL A 99 -25.93 7.75 -7.82
N GLY A 100 -24.89 8.52 -8.13
CA GLY A 100 -24.67 9.85 -7.55
C GLY A 100 -23.85 9.89 -6.26
N ILE A 101 -23.40 8.74 -5.75
CA ILE A 101 -22.46 8.68 -4.63
C ILE A 101 -21.00 8.72 -5.12
N PRO A 102 -20.04 9.11 -4.28
CA PRO A 102 -18.62 8.95 -4.55
C PRO A 102 -18.26 7.50 -4.89
N GLY A 103 -17.26 7.31 -5.77
CA GLY A 103 -16.83 5.97 -6.16
C GLY A 103 -16.30 5.12 -5.00
N HIS A 104 -15.70 5.76 -4.00
CA HIS A 104 -15.23 5.10 -2.77
C HIS A 104 -16.38 4.45 -1.98
N ASP A 105 -17.55 5.10 -1.92
CA ASP A 105 -18.69 4.58 -1.16
C ASP A 105 -19.31 3.36 -1.86
N LEU A 106 -19.37 3.36 -3.20
CA LEU A 106 -19.77 2.17 -3.97
C LEU A 106 -18.82 1.00 -3.72
N ILE A 107 -17.51 1.26 -3.64
CA ILE A 107 -16.53 0.21 -3.34
C ILE A 107 -16.81 -0.42 -1.98
N GLN A 108 -17.15 0.38 -0.96
CA GLN A 108 -17.55 -0.14 0.35
C GLN A 108 -18.84 -0.97 0.28
N ILE A 109 -19.85 -0.50 -0.45
CA ILE A 109 -21.11 -1.24 -0.66
C ILE A 109 -20.82 -2.61 -1.32
N LEU A 110 -19.85 -2.69 -2.23
CA LEU A 110 -19.48 -3.96 -2.88
C LEU A 110 -18.66 -4.90 -2.00
N MET A 111 -18.19 -4.44 -0.84
CA MET A 111 -17.62 -5.30 0.21
C MET A 111 -18.69 -5.92 1.10
N GLU A 112 -19.93 -5.41 1.03
CA GLU A 112 -21.10 -5.94 1.74
C GLU A 112 -21.95 -6.83 0.83
N PRO A 113 -22.73 -7.78 1.39
CA PRO A 113 -23.76 -8.47 0.63
C PRO A 113 -24.87 -7.49 0.24
N ILE A 114 -25.28 -7.52 -1.03
CA ILE A 114 -26.35 -6.70 -1.59
C ILE A 114 -27.56 -7.60 -1.84
N PHE A 115 -28.76 -7.08 -1.63
CA PHE A 115 -30.01 -7.83 -1.82
C PHE A 115 -30.82 -7.24 -2.98
N ASP A 116 -31.62 -8.07 -3.66
CA ASP A 116 -32.66 -7.61 -4.59
C ASP A 116 -34.03 -7.42 -3.92
N ALA A 117 -35.04 -7.10 -4.72
CA ALA A 117 -36.41 -6.90 -4.23
C ALA A 117 -37.04 -8.20 -3.70
N GLU A 118 -36.56 -9.34 -4.17
CA GLU A 118 -36.97 -10.68 -3.79
C GLU A 118 -36.21 -11.19 -2.55
N GLY A 119 -35.23 -10.44 -2.04
CA GLY A 119 -34.39 -10.80 -0.90
C GLY A 119 -33.27 -11.79 -1.25
N LYS A 120 -32.96 -11.97 -2.54
CA LYS A 120 -31.83 -12.76 -2.99
C LYS A 120 -30.54 -12.00 -2.75
N GLU A 121 -29.59 -12.70 -2.14
CA GLU A 121 -28.26 -12.19 -1.82
C GLU A 121 -27.32 -12.22 -3.03
N TYR A 122 -26.51 -11.17 -3.14
CA TYR A 122 -25.50 -10.94 -4.16
C TYR A 122 -24.19 -10.48 -3.51
N GLY A 123 -23.06 -11.03 -3.94
CA GLY A 123 -21.75 -10.66 -3.41
C GLY A 123 -21.37 -11.39 -2.11
N PRO A 124 -20.42 -10.85 -1.34
CA PRO A 124 -19.63 -9.64 -1.59
C PRO A 124 -18.70 -9.79 -2.81
N TYR A 125 -18.51 -8.70 -3.55
CA TYR A 125 -17.73 -8.68 -4.80
C TYR A 125 -16.29 -8.19 -4.61
N LEU A 126 -16.04 -7.48 -3.52
CA LEU A 126 -14.72 -7.06 -3.08
C LEU A 126 -14.39 -7.68 -1.72
N SER A 127 -13.10 -7.88 -1.45
CA SER A 127 -12.63 -8.54 -0.25
C SER A 127 -12.14 -7.51 0.76
N LEU A 128 -12.43 -7.75 2.04
CA LEU A 128 -11.82 -6.98 3.11
C LEU A 128 -10.31 -7.25 3.16
N LYS A 129 -9.54 -6.19 3.37
CA LYS A 129 -8.10 -6.29 3.58
C LYS A 129 -7.78 -6.90 4.94
N ASP A 130 -8.60 -6.58 5.93
CA ASP A 130 -8.56 -7.13 7.27
C ASP A 130 -10.00 -7.53 7.68
N PRO A 131 -10.32 -8.83 7.73
CA PRO A 131 -11.67 -9.30 8.02
C PRO A 131 -12.07 -9.11 9.50
N GLU A 132 -11.13 -8.79 10.39
CA GLU A 132 -11.43 -8.54 11.81
C GLU A 132 -11.87 -7.09 12.07
N LYS A 133 -11.66 -6.20 11.10
CA LYS A 133 -11.98 -4.78 11.18
C LYS A 133 -13.29 -4.46 10.51
N ALA A 134 -13.93 -3.37 10.96
CA ALA A 134 -15.13 -2.88 10.31
C ALA A 134 -14.81 -2.49 8.85
N ILE A 135 -15.82 -2.54 8.00
CA ILE A 135 -15.69 -2.14 6.58
C ILE A 135 -15.35 -0.65 6.49
N THR A 136 -15.90 0.14 7.41
CA THR A 136 -15.67 1.59 7.55
C THR A 136 -14.31 1.93 8.17
N ASP A 137 -13.56 0.96 8.70
CA ASP A 137 -12.22 1.23 9.23
C ASP A 137 -11.28 1.56 8.07
N ASP A 138 -10.35 2.49 8.32
CA ASP A 138 -9.37 2.99 7.35
C ASP A 138 -8.63 1.89 6.58
N VAL A 139 -8.34 0.76 7.24
CA VAL A 139 -7.67 -0.39 6.64
C VAL A 139 -8.47 -0.98 5.49
N ASN A 140 -9.79 -1.07 5.62
CA ASN A 140 -10.68 -1.66 4.62
C ASN A 140 -11.25 -0.60 3.69
N ALA A 141 -11.73 0.52 4.23
CA ALA A 141 -12.27 1.65 3.48
C ALA A 141 -11.29 2.12 2.38
N ASN A 142 -10.03 2.31 2.75
CA ASN A 142 -9.01 2.86 1.85
C ASN A 142 -8.20 1.77 1.13
N ALA A 143 -8.58 0.48 1.27
CA ALA A 143 -7.82 -0.64 0.70
C ALA A 143 -7.73 -0.58 -0.83
N TYR A 144 -8.72 0.06 -1.45
CA TYR A 144 -8.89 0.16 -2.90
C TYR A 144 -8.60 1.55 -3.44
N ASP A 145 -8.13 2.48 -2.61
CA ASP A 145 -7.78 3.83 -3.06
C ASP A 145 -6.61 3.81 -4.05
N PRO A 146 -6.55 4.80 -4.96
CA PRO A 146 -5.40 4.96 -5.85
C PRO A 146 -4.09 5.14 -5.05
N GLN A 147 -3.02 4.45 -5.46
CA GLN A 147 -1.69 4.62 -4.90
C GLN A 147 -1.01 5.93 -5.31
N TRP A 148 -1.39 6.49 -6.46
CA TRP A 148 -1.01 7.85 -6.88
C TRP A 148 -2.02 8.90 -6.39
N ASN A 149 -2.48 8.77 -5.14
CA ASN A 149 -3.38 9.74 -4.52
C ASN A 149 -2.68 11.03 -4.08
N THR A 150 -3.47 12.06 -3.80
CA THR A 150 -3.01 13.38 -3.31
C THR A 150 -2.19 13.29 -2.03
N ASP A 151 -2.55 12.41 -1.09
CA ASP A 151 -1.80 12.20 0.17
C ASP A 151 -0.39 11.67 -0.05
N SER A 152 -0.19 10.91 -1.14
CA SER A 152 1.11 10.33 -1.51
C SER A 152 1.92 11.21 -2.47
N GLY A 153 1.55 12.48 -2.62
CA GLY A 153 2.15 13.43 -3.56
C GLY A 153 1.73 13.22 -5.02
N GLY A 154 0.60 12.53 -5.22
CA GLY A 154 -0.02 12.31 -6.52
C GLY A 154 -1.19 13.25 -6.81
N ASP A 155 -1.97 12.87 -7.82
CA ASP A 155 -3.04 13.72 -8.38
C ASP A 155 -4.44 13.14 -8.20
N TYR A 156 -4.56 11.87 -7.78
CA TYR A 156 -5.84 11.18 -7.78
C TYR A 156 -6.58 11.37 -6.44
N THR A 157 -7.88 11.62 -6.52
CA THR A 157 -8.78 11.76 -5.37
C THR A 157 -9.65 10.52 -5.18
N GLY A 158 -9.79 9.68 -6.21
CA GLY A 158 -10.58 8.45 -6.13
C GLY A 158 -10.86 7.84 -7.50
N TRP A 159 -12.05 7.24 -7.63
CA TRP A 159 -12.48 6.52 -8.82
C TRP A 159 -13.73 7.14 -9.45
N LYS A 160 -13.66 7.39 -10.75
CA LYS A 160 -14.81 7.72 -11.58
C LYS A 160 -15.38 6.46 -12.19
N ILE A 161 -16.62 6.15 -11.84
CA ILE A 161 -17.28 4.91 -12.24
C ILE A 161 -18.43 5.25 -13.19
N LYS A 162 -18.46 4.60 -14.34
CA LYS A 162 -19.52 4.73 -15.33
C LYS A 162 -20.04 3.37 -15.76
N THR A 163 -21.35 3.16 -15.69
CA THR A 163 -22.00 1.98 -16.28
C THR A 163 -22.69 2.34 -17.60
N PHE A 164 -22.69 1.40 -18.53
CA PHE A 164 -23.31 1.56 -19.85
C PHE A 164 -24.33 0.43 -20.04
N PRO A 165 -25.62 0.65 -19.70
CA PRO A 165 -26.62 -0.41 -19.73
C PRO A 165 -26.78 -1.06 -21.10
N ASN A 166 -26.76 -0.26 -22.17
CA ASN A 166 -26.94 -0.75 -23.54
C ASN A 166 -25.74 -1.56 -24.06
N LYS A 167 -24.53 -1.26 -23.58
CA LYS A 167 -23.29 -1.93 -23.97
C LYS A 167 -22.91 -3.07 -23.01
N GLN A 168 -23.66 -3.24 -21.92
CA GLN A 168 -23.37 -4.17 -20.84
C GLN A 168 -21.90 -4.10 -20.40
N SER A 169 -21.42 -2.87 -20.21
CA SER A 169 -20.03 -2.59 -19.86
C SER A 169 -19.95 -1.60 -18.71
N VAL A 170 -18.89 -1.73 -17.90
CA VAL A 170 -18.54 -0.80 -16.83
C VAL A 170 -17.18 -0.20 -17.18
N LYS A 171 -16.95 1.05 -16.79
CA LYS A 171 -15.65 1.70 -16.94
C LYS A 171 -15.28 2.38 -15.63
N VAL A 172 -14.10 2.05 -15.12
CA VAL A 172 -13.53 2.65 -13.91
C VAL A 172 -12.23 3.34 -14.28
N GLU A 173 -12.12 4.64 -13.96
CA GLU A 173 -10.93 5.43 -14.24
C GLU A 173 -10.53 6.22 -12.99
N PRO A 174 -9.23 6.38 -12.71
CA PRO A 174 -8.78 7.27 -11.63
C PRO A 174 -9.18 8.71 -11.97
N THR A 175 -9.61 9.45 -10.96
CA THR A 175 -10.08 10.83 -11.10
C THR A 175 -9.21 11.80 -10.31
N LYS A 176 -9.10 13.04 -10.80
CA LYS A 176 -8.52 14.18 -10.08
C LYS A 176 -9.60 15.09 -9.48
N ASP A 177 -10.85 14.81 -9.82
CA ASP A 177 -12.03 15.57 -9.44
C ASP A 177 -12.61 14.96 -8.17
N ASP A 178 -12.71 15.76 -7.12
CA ASP A 178 -13.21 15.33 -5.81
C ASP A 178 -14.72 15.02 -5.88
N ASP A 179 -15.43 15.66 -6.80
CA ASP A 179 -16.87 15.48 -7.02
C ASP A 179 -17.18 14.31 -7.99
N ALA A 180 -16.22 13.42 -8.24
CA ALA A 180 -16.41 12.31 -9.15
C ALA A 180 -17.37 11.26 -8.57
N ILE A 181 -18.56 11.20 -9.15
CA ILE A 181 -19.63 10.28 -8.76
C ILE A 181 -19.77 9.08 -9.68
N VAL A 182 -20.39 8.03 -9.14
CA VAL A 182 -20.94 6.91 -9.92
C VAL A 182 -22.06 7.42 -10.81
N SER A 183 -21.99 7.12 -12.10
CA SER A 183 -23.00 7.57 -13.07
C SER A 183 -23.39 6.47 -14.05
N VAL A 184 -24.63 6.51 -14.52
CA VAL A 184 -25.15 5.65 -15.58
C VAL A 184 -25.15 6.45 -16.86
N ALA A 185 -24.40 6.00 -17.87
CA ALA A 185 -24.35 6.65 -19.16
C ALA A 185 -25.68 6.47 -19.91
N THR A 186 -26.19 7.57 -20.45
CA THR A 186 -27.34 7.60 -21.36
C THR A 186 -26.79 7.72 -22.79
N GLU A 187 -26.36 6.60 -23.36
CA GLU A 187 -26.03 6.48 -24.79
C GLU A 187 -26.73 5.27 -25.40
#